data_AF-A0A1V2YHD0-F1
#
_entry.id   AF-A0A1V2YHD0-F1
#
_cell.length_a   1.000
_cell.length_b   1.000
_cell.length_c   1.000
_cell.angle_alpha   90.00
_cell.angle_beta   90.00
_cell.angle_gamma   90.00
#
_symmetry.space_group_name_H-M   'P 1'
#
loop_
_entity.id
_entity.type
_entity.pdbx_description
1 polymer ?
#
loop_
_entity_poly.entity_id
_entity_poly.type
_entity_poly.pdbx_seq_one_letter_code
_entity_poly.pdbx_strand_id
1 'polypeptide(L)'
;MDRIKAKINNLFDEKLQELPSDELITKGQLQELFMGLGEIVKDDPKSNIEFYSDSDLVRPKEIPTRKGIKVSRPLKKFSTNIDNVEVEDLKKQLAQTQNELESIKTILLEEQAQRVEKQYQLEEKRQQLEEKQLQLDDAKQEMGKIIEEIENYRMALEEAGASVFAVESELEGTKAQLEEANREIERKTKQIAQGQEDLANSNKKLVTAQNKLEDTKQILFMTQDELYRYQSIHSKLGDLIKLNPI
;
A
#
# COMPACT_ATOMS: atom_id res chain seq x y z
N MET A 1 -22.83 39.34 -14.71
CA MET A 1 -22.37 38.84 -13.39
C MET A 1 -23.40 37.92 -12.75
N ASP A 2 -24.60 38.39 -12.40
CA ASP A 2 -25.55 37.58 -11.60
C ASP A 2 -26.07 36.32 -12.31
N ARG A 3 -26.26 36.38 -13.63
CA ARG A 3 -26.65 35.21 -14.44
C ARG A 3 -25.56 34.13 -14.52
N ILE A 4 -24.28 34.52 -14.48
CA ILE A 4 -23.15 33.58 -14.54
C ILE A 4 -22.99 32.90 -13.17
N LYS A 5 -23.09 33.68 -12.08
CA LYS A 5 -23.10 33.14 -10.72
C LYS A 5 -24.23 32.13 -10.53
N ALA A 6 -25.43 32.43 -11.01
CA ALA A 6 -26.57 31.51 -10.93
C ALA A 6 -26.33 30.22 -11.74
N LYS A 7 -25.75 30.32 -12.95
CA LYS A 7 -25.43 29.13 -13.78
C LYS A 7 -24.35 28.26 -13.14
N ILE A 8 -23.30 28.87 -12.58
CA ILE A 8 -22.22 28.14 -11.90
C ILE A 8 -22.77 27.41 -10.67
N ASN A 9 -23.58 28.09 -9.85
CA ASN A 9 -24.16 27.48 -8.66
C ASN A 9 -25.09 26.30 -9.01
N ASN A 10 -25.96 26.47 -10.00
CA ASN A 10 -26.85 25.39 -10.43
C ASN A 10 -26.07 24.17 -10.97
N LEU A 11 -24.99 24.40 -11.73
CA LEU A 11 -24.16 23.31 -12.26
C LEU A 11 -23.43 22.55 -11.15
N PHE A 12 -23.02 23.27 -10.10
CA PHE A 12 -22.39 22.68 -8.92
C PHE A 12 -23.39 21.84 -8.12
N ASP A 13 -24.59 22.37 -7.88
CA ASP A 13 -25.65 21.70 -7.11
C ASP A 13 -26.18 20.44 -7.83
N GLU A 14 -26.34 20.49 -9.15
CA GLU A 14 -26.81 19.35 -9.95
C GLU A 14 -25.77 18.22 -9.99
N LYS A 15 -24.48 18.56 -10.14
CA LYS A 15 -23.40 17.57 -10.19
C LYS A 15 -23.01 17.01 -8.81
N LEU A 16 -23.28 17.73 -7.73
CA LEU A 16 -23.12 17.23 -6.36
C LEU A 16 -24.18 16.20 -5.97
N GLN A 17 -25.40 16.28 -6.52
CA GLN A 17 -26.47 15.31 -6.26
C GLN A 17 -26.27 13.96 -6.97
N GLU A 18 -25.46 13.93 -8.03
CA GLU A 18 -25.12 12.70 -8.77
C GLU A 18 -23.97 11.90 -8.15
N LEU A 19 -23.31 12.42 -7.10
CA LEU A 19 -22.17 11.77 -6.45
C LEU A 19 -22.65 10.88 -5.29
N PRO A 20 -22.21 9.61 -5.22
CA PRO A 20 -22.49 8.75 -4.07
C PRO A 20 -21.83 9.31 -2.80
N SER A 21 -22.58 9.39 -1.71
CA SER A 21 -22.23 10.11 -0.48
C SER A 21 -20.96 9.62 0.24
N ASP A 22 -20.45 8.43 -0.11
CA ASP A 22 -19.42 7.72 0.65
C ASP A 22 -18.12 7.44 -0.14
N GLU A 23 -17.95 7.99 -1.36
CA GLU A 23 -16.72 7.82 -2.16
C GLU A 23 -16.00 9.15 -2.45
N LEU A 24 -14.67 9.13 -2.36
CA LEU A 24 -13.78 10.22 -2.76
C LEU A 24 -14.02 10.55 -4.25
N ILE A 25 -14.28 11.83 -4.56
CA ILE A 25 -14.45 12.32 -5.93
C ILE A 25 -13.24 11.91 -6.76
N THR A 26 -13.48 11.11 -7.80
CA THR A 26 -12.42 10.62 -8.67
C THR A 26 -11.85 11.75 -9.54
N LYS A 27 -10.59 11.59 -9.97
CA LYS A 27 -9.92 12.54 -10.88
C LYS A 27 -10.72 12.80 -12.17
N GLY A 28 -11.48 11.81 -12.65
CA GLY A 28 -12.36 11.94 -13.81
C GLY A 28 -13.56 12.86 -13.55
N GLN A 29 -14.20 12.72 -12.39
CA GLN A 29 -15.34 13.56 -11.98
C GLN A 29 -14.94 15.03 -11.76
N LEU A 30 -13.74 15.29 -11.22
CA LEU A 30 -13.20 16.64 -11.14
C LEU A 30 -12.94 17.23 -12.53
N GLN A 31 -12.40 16.45 -13.46
CA GLN A 31 -12.10 16.92 -14.81
C GLN A 31 -13.37 17.27 -15.61
N GLU A 32 -14.46 16.53 -15.44
CA GLU A 32 -15.76 16.87 -16.05
C GLU A 32 -16.35 18.17 -15.48
N LEU A 33 -16.25 18.38 -14.17
CA LEU A 33 -16.65 19.64 -13.51
C LEU A 33 -15.86 20.85 -14.03
N PHE A 34 -14.54 20.71 -14.22
CA PHE A 34 -13.70 21.75 -14.79
C PHE A 34 -14.00 22.02 -16.27
N MET A 35 -14.32 20.99 -17.07
CA MET A 35 -14.69 21.17 -18.48
C MET A 35 -16.05 21.89 -18.61
N GLY A 36 -17.05 21.54 -17.81
CA GLY A 36 -18.36 22.21 -17.82
C GLY A 36 -18.29 23.69 -17.45
N LEU A 37 -17.40 24.07 -16.51
CA LEU A 37 -17.13 25.47 -16.18
C LEU A 37 -16.45 26.21 -17.34
N GLY A 38 -15.59 25.54 -18.10
CA GLY A 38 -14.93 26.11 -19.29
C GLY A 38 -15.89 26.42 -20.44
N GLU A 39 -17.01 25.71 -20.56
CA GLU A 39 -18.04 25.98 -21.57
C GLU A 39 -18.93 27.16 -21.19
N ILE A 40 -19.28 27.33 -19.90
CA ILE A 40 -20.09 28.45 -19.41
C ILE A 40 -19.39 29.82 -19.63
N VAL A 41 -18.06 29.84 -19.69
CA VAL A 41 -17.25 31.06 -19.90
C VAL A 41 -17.12 31.45 -21.38
N LYS A 42 -17.34 30.52 -22.32
CA LYS A 42 -17.22 30.77 -23.77
C LYS A 42 -18.47 31.40 -24.39
N ASP A 43 -19.62 31.32 -23.72
CA ASP A 43 -20.92 31.78 -24.23
C ASP A 43 -21.23 33.28 -24.01
N ASP A 44 -20.30 34.07 -23.46
CA ASP A 44 -20.48 35.53 -23.31
C ASP A 44 -19.48 36.31 -24.20
N PRO A 45 -19.93 36.97 -25.29
CA PRO A 45 -19.04 37.73 -26.18
C PRO A 45 -18.42 38.98 -25.54
N LYS A 46 -18.61 39.20 -24.22
CA LYS A 46 -18.02 40.31 -23.44
C LYS A 46 -16.86 39.89 -22.52
N SER A 47 -16.43 38.62 -22.52
CA SER A 47 -15.35 38.13 -21.64
C SER A 47 -13.94 38.25 -22.22
N ASN A 48 -13.70 39.18 -23.16
CA ASN A 48 -12.34 39.53 -23.60
C ASN A 48 -11.64 40.32 -22.48
N ILE A 49 -11.08 39.61 -21.49
CA ILE A 49 -10.20 40.19 -20.48
C ILE A 49 -8.83 40.37 -21.14
N GLU A 50 -8.64 41.52 -21.81
CA GLU A 50 -7.32 41.98 -22.24
C GLU A 50 -6.51 42.39 -21.00
N PHE A 51 -5.40 41.69 -20.77
CA PHE A 51 -4.38 42.11 -19.81
C PHE A 51 -3.64 43.31 -20.38
N TYR A 52 -4.00 44.52 -19.95
CA TYR A 52 -3.21 45.72 -20.21
C TYR A 52 -1.97 45.70 -19.30
N SER A 53 -0.78 45.62 -19.89
CA SER A 53 0.49 45.84 -19.18
C SER A 53 0.70 47.33 -18.89
N ASP A 54 1.46 47.65 -17.84
CA ASP A 54 1.81 49.02 -17.36
C ASP A 54 2.44 49.97 -18.40
N SER A 55 2.57 49.54 -19.66
CA SER A 55 3.06 50.31 -20.80
C SER A 55 2.05 51.28 -21.43
N ASP A 56 0.76 51.23 -21.06
CA ASP A 56 -0.31 52.00 -21.72
C ASP A 56 -0.71 53.32 -21.04
N LEU A 57 0.14 53.87 -20.17
CA LEU A 57 -0.01 55.25 -19.70
C LEU A 57 0.31 56.24 -20.82
N VAL A 58 -0.72 56.57 -21.59
CA VAL A 58 -0.72 57.63 -22.60
C VAL A 58 -0.35 58.97 -21.93
N ARG A 59 0.83 59.51 -22.30
CA ARG A 59 1.21 60.90 -22.01
C ARG A 59 0.09 61.87 -22.45
N PRO A 60 -0.20 62.93 -21.70
CA PRO A 60 -1.11 63.98 -22.16
C PRO A 60 -0.55 64.58 -23.46
N LYS A 61 -1.32 64.51 -24.55
CA LYS A 61 -0.98 65.18 -25.80
C LYS A 61 -0.96 66.69 -25.56
N GLU A 62 0.15 67.33 -25.93
CA GLU A 62 0.33 68.78 -25.90
C GLU A 62 -0.83 69.48 -26.63
N ILE A 63 -1.41 70.48 -25.97
CA ILE A 63 -2.44 71.35 -26.55
C ILE A 63 -1.77 72.22 -27.62
N PRO A 64 -2.21 72.19 -28.89
CA PRO A 64 -1.64 73.05 -29.91
C PRO A 64 -1.99 74.52 -29.63
N THR A 65 -0.96 75.34 -29.44
CA THR A 65 -1.09 76.80 -29.32
C THR A 65 -1.59 77.39 -30.63
N ARG A 66 -2.81 77.95 -30.60
CA ARG A 66 -3.41 78.61 -31.76
C ARG A 66 -2.66 79.91 -32.06
N LYS A 67 -1.91 79.94 -33.15
CA LYS A 67 -1.29 81.16 -33.70
C LYS A 67 -2.36 82.22 -33.98
N GLY A 68 -2.04 83.46 -33.60
CA GLY A 68 -2.96 84.59 -33.51
C GLY A 68 -3.76 84.86 -34.79
N ILE A 69 -5.09 84.81 -34.65
CA ILE A 69 -6.02 85.41 -35.59
C ILE A 69 -6.30 86.82 -35.07
N LYS A 70 -5.80 87.86 -35.76
CA LYS A 70 -6.25 89.24 -35.54
C LYS A 70 -7.69 89.37 -36.07
N VAL A 71 -8.66 89.13 -35.20
CA VAL A 71 -10.06 89.46 -35.46
C VAL A 71 -10.31 90.89 -34.96
N SER A 72 -10.09 91.89 -35.83
CA SER A 72 -10.65 93.23 -35.59
C SER A 72 -12.15 93.18 -35.84
N ARG A 73 -12.92 92.93 -34.78
CA ARG A 73 -14.34 93.31 -34.72
C ARG A 73 -14.46 94.52 -33.78
N PRO A 74 -15.24 95.54 -34.13
CA PRO A 74 -15.47 96.67 -33.23
C PRO A 74 -16.09 96.14 -31.94
N LEU A 75 -15.48 96.47 -30.80
CA LEU A 75 -16.04 96.21 -29.49
C LEU A 75 -17.34 97.03 -29.38
N LYS A 76 -18.48 96.41 -29.72
CA LYS A 76 -19.75 96.86 -29.20
C LYS A 76 -19.62 96.78 -27.68
N LYS A 77 -19.65 97.95 -27.03
CA LYS A 77 -19.81 98.04 -25.58
C LYS A 77 -21.16 97.38 -25.25
N PHE A 78 -21.13 96.09 -24.97
CA PHE A 78 -22.19 95.47 -24.20
C PHE A 78 -22.03 96.02 -22.80
N SER A 79 -22.73 97.12 -22.53
CA SER A 79 -23.13 97.41 -21.16
C SER A 79 -24.16 96.36 -20.78
N THR A 80 -23.69 95.17 -20.39
CA THR A 80 -24.54 94.31 -19.59
C THR A 80 -24.56 94.94 -18.21
N ASN A 81 -25.69 95.60 -17.89
CA ASN A 81 -26.17 95.54 -16.53
C ASN A 81 -26.31 94.06 -16.22
N ILE A 82 -25.25 93.47 -15.69
CA ILE A 82 -25.37 92.21 -14.99
C ILE A 82 -26.07 92.64 -13.71
N ASP A 83 -27.37 92.40 -13.64
CA ASP A 83 -28.09 92.64 -12.39
C ASP A 83 -27.37 91.82 -11.31
N ASN A 84 -27.09 92.44 -10.15
CA ASN A 84 -26.38 91.80 -9.03
C ASN A 84 -26.94 90.41 -8.66
N VAL A 85 -28.19 90.12 -9.07
CA VAL A 85 -28.90 88.85 -8.92
C VAL A 85 -28.29 87.71 -9.76
N GLU A 86 -27.79 87.93 -10.98
CA GLU A 86 -27.14 86.88 -11.79
C GLU A 86 -25.74 86.51 -11.26
N VAL A 87 -24.99 87.48 -10.72
CA VAL A 87 -23.70 87.23 -10.04
C VAL A 87 -23.91 86.47 -8.73
N GLU A 88 -24.86 86.98 -7.94
CA GLU A 88 -25.75 86.24 -7.03
C GLU A 88 -25.75 84.71 -7.11
N ASP A 89 -26.44 84.26 -8.15
CA ASP A 89 -26.75 82.85 -8.39
C ASP A 89 -25.57 82.05 -8.95
N LEU A 90 -24.72 82.68 -9.78
CA LEU A 90 -23.49 82.03 -10.26
C LEU A 90 -22.52 81.71 -9.12
N LYS A 91 -22.40 82.58 -8.11
CA LYS A 91 -21.60 82.30 -6.92
C LYS A 91 -22.19 81.17 -6.08
N LYS A 92 -23.52 81.10 -5.94
CA LYS A 92 -24.17 79.97 -5.25
C LYS A 92 -23.94 78.65 -5.97
N GLN A 93 -24.06 78.63 -7.30
CA GLN A 93 -23.76 77.44 -8.11
C GLN A 93 -22.28 77.04 -8.00
N LEU A 94 -21.36 78.02 -8.01
CA LEU A 94 -19.93 77.75 -7.80
C LEU A 94 -19.66 77.15 -6.40
N ALA A 95 -20.24 77.72 -5.35
CA ALA A 95 -20.10 77.18 -4.00
C ALA A 95 -20.69 75.76 -3.87
N GLN A 96 -21.83 75.50 -4.54
CA GLN A 96 -22.46 74.19 -4.56
C GLN A 96 -21.59 73.15 -5.28
N THR A 97 -21.08 73.48 -6.48
CA THR A 97 -20.17 72.59 -7.22
C THR A 97 -18.85 72.35 -6.49
N GLN A 98 -18.33 73.34 -5.74
CA GLN A 98 -17.16 73.15 -4.88
C GLN A 98 -17.42 72.17 -3.74
N ASN A 99 -18.59 72.27 -3.09
CA ASN A 99 -18.99 71.33 -2.03
C ASN A 99 -19.18 69.91 -2.58
N GLU A 100 -19.80 69.77 -3.76
CA GLU A 100 -19.95 68.49 -4.45
C GLU A 100 -18.59 67.88 -4.81
N LEU A 101 -17.64 68.68 -5.29
CA LEU A 101 -16.28 68.24 -5.61
C LEU A 101 -15.54 67.71 -4.37
N GLU A 102 -15.59 68.43 -3.24
CA GLU A 102 -14.97 67.97 -1.99
C GLU A 102 -15.62 66.71 -1.45
N SER A 103 -16.95 66.56 -1.59
CA SER A 103 -17.66 65.34 -1.24
C SER A 103 -17.19 64.15 -2.08
N ILE A 104 -17.13 64.31 -3.41
CA ILE A 104 -16.64 63.28 -4.34
C ILE A 104 -15.20 62.89 -4.02
N LYS A 105 -14.33 63.86 -3.72
CA LYS A 105 -12.94 63.61 -3.37
C LYS A 105 -12.81 62.79 -2.09
N THR A 106 -13.65 63.06 -1.09
CA THR A 106 -13.69 62.29 0.16
C THR A 106 -14.10 60.84 -0.10
N ILE A 107 -15.17 60.63 -0.87
CA ILE A 107 -15.65 59.29 -1.25
C ILE A 107 -14.56 58.53 -2.03
N LEU A 108 -13.88 59.19 -2.97
CA LEU A 108 -12.82 58.57 -3.76
C LEU A 108 -11.65 58.09 -2.89
N LEU A 109 -11.26 58.88 -1.89
CA LEU A 109 -10.20 58.51 -0.94
C LEU A 109 -10.63 57.32 -0.07
N GLU A 110 -11.88 57.29 0.40
CA GLU A 110 -12.43 56.16 1.16
C GLU A 110 -12.47 54.88 0.33
N GLU A 111 -12.95 54.95 -0.92
CA GLU A 111 -12.93 53.80 -1.82
C GLU A 111 -11.51 53.31 -2.12
N GLN A 112 -10.55 54.22 -2.27
CA GLN A 112 -9.15 53.88 -2.49
C GLN A 112 -8.58 53.14 -1.27
N ALA A 113 -8.86 53.61 -0.05
CA ALA A 113 -8.46 52.92 1.18
C ALA A 113 -9.07 51.51 1.27
N GLN A 114 -10.37 51.37 0.98
CA GLN A 114 -11.05 50.06 0.97
C GLN A 114 -10.49 49.11 -0.10
N ARG A 115 -10.11 49.63 -1.28
CA ARG A 115 -9.46 48.82 -2.33
C ARG A 115 -8.12 48.28 -1.85
N VAL A 116 -7.30 49.13 -1.23
CA VAL A 116 -6.00 48.72 -0.67
C VAL A 116 -6.17 47.66 0.42
N GLU A 117 -7.13 47.84 1.34
CA GLU A 117 -7.40 46.86 2.39
C GLU A 117 -7.82 45.50 1.82
N LYS A 118 -8.74 45.48 0.85
CA LYS A 118 -9.16 44.25 0.16
C LYS A 118 -8.00 43.57 -0.56
N GLN A 119 -7.07 44.35 -1.12
CA GLN A 119 -5.89 43.81 -1.79
C GLN A 119 -4.94 43.12 -0.79
N TYR A 120 -4.74 43.71 0.40
CA TYR A 120 -3.99 43.05 1.47
C TYR A 120 -4.66 41.75 1.95
N GLN A 121 -5.98 41.75 2.15
CA GLN A 121 -6.71 40.55 2.55
C GLN A 121 -6.63 39.44 1.48
N LEU A 122 -6.69 39.81 0.19
CA LEU A 122 -6.53 38.87 -0.91
C LEU A 122 -5.14 38.23 -0.89
N GLU A 123 -4.09 39.03 -0.68
CA GLU A 123 -2.72 38.56 -0.65
C GLU A 123 -2.47 37.63 0.55
N GLU A 124 -3.00 37.97 1.73
CA GLU A 124 -2.94 37.10 2.90
C GLU A 124 -3.62 35.75 2.62
N LYS A 125 -4.79 35.76 1.98
CA LYS A 125 -5.51 34.53 1.60
C LYS A 125 -4.76 33.71 0.57
N ARG A 126 -4.04 34.34 -0.36
CA ARG A 126 -3.18 33.63 -1.32
C ARG A 126 -2.03 32.92 -0.63
N GLN A 127 -1.35 33.58 0.31
CA GLN A 127 -0.26 32.98 1.07
C GLN A 127 -0.76 31.80 1.92
N GLN A 128 -1.92 31.94 2.58
CA GLN A 128 -2.54 30.84 3.32
C GLN A 128 -2.88 29.65 2.42
N LEU A 129 -3.36 29.91 1.19
CA LEU A 129 -3.66 28.85 0.23
C LEU A 129 -2.40 28.12 -0.23
N GLU A 130 -1.32 28.86 -0.50
CA GLU A 130 -0.03 28.30 -0.91
C GLU A 130 0.57 27.42 0.19
N GLU A 131 0.52 27.87 1.45
CA GLU A 131 0.98 27.07 2.58
C GLU A 131 0.17 25.77 2.72
N LYS A 132 -1.16 25.85 2.56
CA LYS A 132 -2.04 24.68 2.61
C LYS A 132 -1.78 23.71 1.45
N GLN A 133 -1.45 24.23 0.28
CA GLN A 133 -1.09 23.42 -0.87
C GLN A 133 0.21 22.65 -0.63
N LEU A 134 1.23 23.30 -0.05
CA LEU A 134 2.48 22.64 0.32
C LEU A 134 2.24 21.54 1.36
N GLN A 135 1.48 21.82 2.41
CA GLN A 135 1.10 20.82 3.42
C GLN A 135 0.37 19.62 2.81
N LEU A 136 -0.51 19.85 1.83
CA LEU A 136 -1.23 18.78 1.13
C LEU A 136 -0.27 17.92 0.29
N ASP A 137 0.69 18.54 -0.39
CA ASP A 137 1.63 17.81 -1.23
C ASP A 137 2.64 17.01 -0.40
N ASP A 138 3.09 17.54 0.74
CA ASP A 138 3.87 16.79 1.73
C ASP A 138 3.10 15.57 2.26
N ALA A 139 1.84 15.76 2.66
CA ALA A 139 0.98 14.68 3.16
C ALA A 139 0.75 13.58 2.10
N LYS A 140 0.59 13.95 0.83
CA LYS A 140 0.50 12.97 -0.27
C LYS A 140 1.80 12.17 -0.43
N GLN A 141 2.94 12.82 -0.30
CA GLN A 141 4.24 12.15 -0.41
C GLN A 141 4.43 11.16 0.75
N GLU A 142 4.08 11.54 1.98
CA GLU A 142 4.12 10.65 3.13
C GLU A 142 3.18 9.46 2.96
N MET A 143 1.95 9.70 2.49
CA MET A 143 1.00 8.63 2.20
C MET A 143 1.52 7.66 1.14
N GLY A 144 2.21 8.17 0.10
CA GLY A 144 2.88 7.34 -0.90
C GLY A 144 3.93 6.40 -0.29
N LYS A 145 4.78 6.91 0.61
CA LYS A 145 5.78 6.10 1.33
C LYS A 145 5.13 5.02 2.20
N ILE A 146 4.07 5.36 2.92
CA ILE A 146 3.35 4.40 3.77
C ILE A 146 2.74 3.28 2.91
N ILE A 147 2.19 3.60 1.74
CA ILE A 147 1.66 2.58 0.81
C ILE A 147 2.76 1.62 0.36
N GLU A 148 3.94 2.15 -0.02
CA GLU A 148 5.09 1.31 -0.40
C GLU A 148 5.56 0.40 0.76
N GLU A 149 5.61 0.93 1.99
CA GLU A 149 5.97 0.15 3.18
C GLU A 149 4.95 -0.97 3.46
N ILE A 150 3.65 -0.67 3.38
CA ILE A 150 2.59 -1.67 3.54
C ILE A 150 2.73 -2.78 2.51
N GLU A 151 3.00 -2.44 1.26
CA GLU A 151 3.15 -3.42 0.19
C GLU A 151 4.39 -4.32 0.42
N ASN A 152 5.50 -3.74 0.88
CA ASN A 152 6.68 -4.50 1.27
C ASN A 152 6.40 -5.46 2.44
N TYR A 153 5.67 -5.01 3.47
CA TYR A 153 5.27 -5.89 4.58
C TYR A 153 4.34 -7.01 4.12
N ARG A 154 3.43 -6.73 3.18
CA ARG A 154 2.53 -7.72 2.59
C ARG A 154 3.30 -8.84 1.89
N MET A 155 4.27 -8.49 1.04
CA MET A 155 5.13 -9.47 0.35
C MET A 155 5.95 -10.30 1.34
N ALA A 156 6.55 -9.66 2.35
CA ALA A 156 7.32 -10.36 3.38
C ALA A 156 6.46 -11.36 4.18
N LEU A 157 5.20 -11.00 4.46
CA LEU A 157 4.26 -11.89 5.15
C LEU A 157 3.86 -13.09 4.27
N GLU A 158 3.67 -12.87 2.97
CA GLU A 158 3.37 -13.94 2.01
C GLU A 158 4.54 -14.93 1.91
N GLU A 159 5.78 -14.43 1.81
CA GLU A 159 6.99 -15.26 1.79
C GLU A 159 7.15 -16.06 3.09
N ALA A 160 6.94 -15.41 4.24
CA ALA A 160 6.98 -16.08 5.54
C ALA A 160 5.91 -17.18 5.63
N GLY A 161 4.69 -16.92 5.14
CA GLY A 161 3.61 -17.91 5.09
C GLY A 161 3.96 -19.12 4.24
N ALA A 162 4.55 -18.91 3.06
CA ALA A 162 5.03 -19.98 2.19
C ALA A 162 6.14 -20.81 2.86
N SER A 163 7.07 -20.15 3.56
CA SER A 163 8.13 -20.84 4.30
C SER A 163 7.58 -21.70 5.44
N VAL A 164 6.58 -21.23 6.19
CA VAL A 164 5.94 -22.01 7.25
C VAL A 164 5.29 -23.26 6.67
N PHE A 165 4.53 -23.13 5.59
CA PHE A 165 3.89 -24.26 4.92
C PHE A 165 4.90 -25.31 4.46
N ALA A 166 6.04 -24.88 3.90
CA ALA A 166 7.11 -25.79 3.48
C ALA A 166 7.68 -26.58 4.68
N VAL A 167 7.99 -25.90 5.78
CA VAL A 167 8.50 -26.54 7.01
C VAL A 167 7.49 -27.51 7.61
N GLU A 168 6.20 -27.17 7.62
CA GLU A 168 5.15 -28.08 8.10
C GLU A 168 5.07 -29.34 7.24
N SER A 169 5.19 -29.21 5.92
CA SER A 169 5.21 -30.36 5.01
C SER A 169 6.43 -31.26 5.23
N GLU A 170 7.62 -30.67 5.42
CA GLU A 170 8.85 -31.43 5.74
C GLU A 170 8.75 -32.15 7.09
N LEU A 171 8.16 -31.50 8.09
CA LEU A 171 7.95 -32.08 9.41
C LEU A 171 7.03 -33.30 9.35
N GLU A 172 5.91 -33.20 8.62
CA GLU A 172 4.98 -34.33 8.45
C GLU A 172 5.64 -35.49 7.71
N GLY A 173 6.43 -35.20 6.67
CA GLY A 173 7.22 -36.21 5.97
C GLY A 173 8.22 -36.92 6.89
N THR A 174 8.93 -36.15 7.73
CA THR A 174 9.89 -36.69 8.70
C THR A 174 9.20 -37.56 9.75
N LYS A 175 8.01 -37.15 10.22
CA LYS A 175 7.22 -37.92 11.18
C LYS A 175 6.76 -39.26 10.59
N ALA A 176 6.30 -39.28 9.35
CA ALA A 176 5.93 -40.51 8.66
C ALA A 176 7.12 -41.48 8.52
N GLN A 177 8.31 -40.97 8.17
CA GLN A 177 9.53 -41.76 8.11
C GLN A 177 9.92 -42.34 9.47
N LEU A 178 9.79 -41.56 10.54
CA LEU A 178 10.07 -42.02 11.91
C LEU A 178 9.11 -43.14 12.33
N GLU A 179 7.82 -43.03 12.01
CA GLU A 179 6.85 -44.09 12.27
C GLU A 179 7.18 -45.38 11.51
N GLU A 180 7.60 -45.28 10.25
CA GLU A 180 8.02 -46.44 9.47
C GLU A 180 9.26 -47.10 10.04
N ALA A 181 10.28 -46.33 10.40
CA ALA A 181 11.48 -46.84 11.06
C ALA A 181 11.15 -47.56 12.38
N ASN A 182 10.24 -46.99 13.19
CA ASN A 182 9.80 -47.63 14.43
C ASN A 182 9.10 -48.98 14.17
N ARG A 183 8.23 -49.06 13.15
CA ARG A 183 7.60 -50.33 12.74
C ARG A 183 8.64 -51.37 12.29
N GLU A 184 9.67 -50.95 11.56
CA GLU A 184 10.75 -51.83 11.14
C GLU A 184 11.56 -52.36 12.34
N ILE A 185 11.89 -51.50 13.28
CA ILE A 185 12.58 -51.87 14.53
C ILE A 185 11.76 -52.89 15.32
N GLU A 186 10.44 -52.66 15.48
CA GLU A 186 9.57 -53.59 16.18
C GLU A 186 9.56 -54.97 15.49
N ARG A 187 9.47 -54.99 14.16
CA ARG A 187 9.51 -56.23 13.38
C ARG A 187 10.84 -56.97 13.56
N LYS A 188 11.97 -56.28 13.45
CA LYS A 188 13.30 -56.89 13.65
C LYS A 188 13.48 -57.39 15.08
N THR A 189 12.95 -56.67 16.07
CA THR A 189 12.97 -57.10 17.47
C THR A 189 12.22 -58.42 17.67
N LYS A 190 11.02 -58.55 17.09
CA LYS A 190 10.26 -59.82 17.10
C LYS A 190 11.02 -60.96 16.41
N GLN A 191 11.66 -60.69 15.28
CA GLN A 191 12.47 -61.69 14.56
C GLN A 191 13.67 -62.17 15.38
N ILE A 192 14.37 -61.25 16.06
CA ILE A 192 15.48 -61.59 16.96
C ILE A 192 14.99 -62.46 18.12
N ALA A 193 13.88 -62.10 18.76
CA ALA A 193 13.31 -62.88 19.85
C ALA A 193 12.95 -64.32 19.41
N GLN A 194 12.33 -64.46 18.23
CA GLN A 194 12.04 -65.78 17.66
C GLN A 194 13.32 -66.58 17.40
N GLY A 195 14.33 -65.96 16.79
CA GLY A 195 15.61 -66.61 16.52
C GLY A 195 16.33 -67.07 17.78
N GLN A 196 16.21 -66.31 18.89
CA GLN A 196 16.74 -66.72 20.20
C GLN A 196 16.02 -67.94 20.76
N GLU A 197 14.69 -68.00 20.64
CA GLU A 197 13.91 -69.16 21.06
C GLU A 197 14.27 -70.41 20.25
N ASP A 198 14.37 -70.28 18.93
CA ASP A 198 14.74 -71.37 18.02
C ASP A 198 16.15 -71.90 18.32
N LEU A 199 17.09 -71.01 18.61
CA LEU A 199 18.44 -71.37 19.04
C LEU A 199 18.44 -72.11 20.38
N ALA A 200 17.69 -71.62 21.37
CA ALA A 200 17.58 -72.28 22.67
C ALA A 200 16.98 -73.70 22.54
N ASN A 201 15.96 -73.86 21.70
CA ASN A 201 15.35 -75.16 21.42
C ASN A 201 16.30 -76.11 20.69
N SER A 202 17.07 -75.60 19.73
CA SER A 202 18.09 -76.37 19.01
C SER A 202 19.22 -76.84 19.95
N ASN A 203 19.67 -75.98 20.86
CA ASN A 203 20.66 -76.33 21.88
C ASN A 203 20.16 -77.44 22.82
N LYS A 204 18.90 -77.38 23.28
CA LYS A 204 18.29 -78.46 24.08
C LYS A 204 18.29 -79.80 23.34
N LYS A 205 17.94 -79.79 22.05
CA LYS A 205 17.98 -80.99 21.19
C LYS A 205 19.39 -81.53 21.04
N LEU A 206 20.38 -80.65 20.84
CA LEU A 206 21.79 -81.03 20.72
C LEU A 206 22.30 -81.70 22.00
N VAL A 207 22.07 -81.10 23.17
CA VAL A 207 22.44 -81.67 24.47
C VAL A 207 21.79 -83.05 24.67
N THR A 208 20.51 -83.19 24.32
CA THR A 208 19.80 -84.47 24.40
C THR A 208 20.45 -85.53 23.50
N ALA A 209 20.82 -85.16 22.27
CA ALA A 209 21.48 -86.07 21.34
C ALA A 209 22.89 -86.46 21.81
N GLN A 210 23.64 -85.51 22.38
CA GLN A 210 24.97 -85.77 22.97
C GLN A 210 24.88 -86.76 24.13
N ASN A 211 23.92 -86.60 25.04
CA ASN A 211 23.72 -87.54 26.15
C ASN A 211 23.39 -88.95 25.62
N LYS A 212 22.46 -89.07 24.66
CA LYS A 212 22.14 -90.38 24.05
C LYS A 212 23.33 -91.02 23.36
N LEU A 213 24.17 -90.23 22.68
CA LEU A 213 25.39 -90.72 22.06
C LEU A 213 26.35 -91.28 23.10
N GLU A 214 26.49 -90.58 24.23
CA GLU A 214 27.35 -91.03 25.33
C GLU A 214 26.84 -92.31 25.98
N ASP A 215 25.54 -92.39 26.27
CA ASP A 215 24.91 -93.62 26.77
C ASP A 215 25.14 -94.80 25.82
N THR A 216 24.98 -94.56 24.51
CA THR A 216 25.20 -95.60 23.48
C THR A 216 26.66 -96.05 23.44
N LYS A 217 27.63 -95.13 23.59
CA LYS A 217 29.06 -95.49 23.67
C LYS A 217 29.36 -96.35 24.90
N GLN A 218 28.77 -96.04 26.05
CA GLN A 218 28.96 -96.84 27.26
C GLN A 218 28.41 -98.25 27.08
N ILE A 219 27.20 -98.39 26.51
CA ILE A 219 26.62 -99.70 26.18
C ILE A 219 27.49 -100.46 25.19
N LEU A 220 28.01 -99.79 24.15
CA LEU A 220 28.91 -100.40 23.18
C LEU A 220 30.18 -100.94 23.86
N PHE A 221 30.77 -100.18 24.78
CA PHE A 221 31.94 -100.62 25.53
C PHE A 221 31.64 -101.87 26.40
N MET A 222 30.51 -101.88 27.11
CA MET A 222 30.10 -103.02 27.93
C MET A 222 29.85 -104.27 27.08
N THR A 223 29.11 -104.14 25.98
CA THR A 223 28.82 -105.27 25.07
C THR A 223 30.09 -105.80 24.39
N GLN A 224 31.06 -104.93 24.10
CA GLN A 224 32.35 -105.34 23.57
C GLN A 224 33.18 -106.10 24.62
N ASP A 225 33.19 -105.67 25.89
CA ASP A 225 33.83 -106.42 26.99
C ASP A 225 33.19 -107.80 27.17
N GLU A 226 31.86 -107.86 27.18
CA GLU A 226 31.12 -109.14 27.26
C GLU A 226 31.47 -110.07 26.09
N LEU A 227 31.52 -109.54 24.86
CA LEU A 227 31.91 -110.32 23.69
C LEU A 227 33.33 -110.91 23.83
N TYR A 228 34.29 -110.12 24.32
CA TYR A 228 35.64 -110.60 24.60
C TYR A 228 35.64 -111.72 25.65
N ARG A 229 34.84 -111.60 26.72
CA ARG A 229 34.69 -112.65 27.73
C ARG A 229 34.13 -113.94 27.12
N TYR A 230 33.08 -113.86 26.31
CA TYR A 230 32.49 -115.01 25.61
C TYR A 230 33.50 -115.69 24.69
N GLN A 231 34.23 -114.93 23.88
CA GLN A 231 35.26 -115.45 22.98
C GLN A 231 36.39 -116.16 23.76
N SER A 232 36.83 -115.59 24.88
CA SER A 232 37.85 -116.21 25.74
C SER A 232 37.39 -117.55 26.34
N ILE A 233 36.16 -117.61 26.85
CA ILE A 233 35.57 -118.85 27.39
C ILE A 233 35.46 -119.91 26.27
N HIS A 234 34.99 -119.51 25.08
CA HIS A 234 34.83 -120.43 23.96
C HIS A 234 36.18 -121.01 23.49
N SER A 235 37.24 -120.19 23.45
CA SER A 235 38.60 -120.66 23.16
C SER A 235 39.07 -121.70 24.18
N LYS A 236 38.92 -121.42 25.49
CA LYS A 236 39.31 -122.34 26.56
C LYS A 236 38.57 -123.67 26.50
N LEU A 237 37.26 -123.64 26.20
CA LEU A 237 36.46 -124.85 25.99
C LEU A 237 36.93 -125.63 24.76
N GLY A 238 37.24 -124.93 23.66
CA GLY A 238 37.79 -125.54 22.46
C GLY A 238 39.13 -126.26 22.71
N ASP A 239 40.00 -125.66 23.52
CA ASP A 239 41.28 -126.28 23.91
C ASP A 239 41.09 -127.50 24.83
N LEU A 240 40.14 -127.43 25.77
CA LEU A 240 39.78 -128.56 26.64
C LEU A 240 39.25 -129.77 25.86
N ILE A 241 38.41 -129.53 24.85
CA ILE A 241 37.87 -130.60 23.98
C ILE A 241 38.99 -131.27 23.19
N LYS A 242 40.02 -130.52 22.74
CA LYS A 242 41.18 -131.08 22.04
C LYS A 242 42.09 -131.92 22.94
N LEU A 243 42.14 -131.63 24.24
CA LEU A 243 42.96 -132.35 25.22
C LEU A 243 42.30 -133.62 25.78
N ASN A 244 40.97 -133.75 25.64
CA ASN A 244 40.19 -134.94 25.98
C ASN A 244 39.32 -135.37 24.79
N PRO A 245 39.92 -135.94 23.72
CA PRO A 245 39.14 -136.54 22.65
C PRO A 245 38.42 -137.79 23.20
N ILE A 246 37.10 -137.82 23.08
CA ILE A 246 36.24 -138.98 23.36
C ILE A 246 36.44 -140.03 22.27
#